data_AF-A0A545AF35-F1
#
_entry.id   AF-A0A545AF35-F1
#
_cell.length_a   1.000
_cell.length_b   1.000
_cell.length_c   1.000
_cell.angle_alpha   90.00
_cell.angle_beta   90.00
_cell.angle_gamma   90.00
#
_symmetry.space_group_name_H-M   'P 1'
#
loop_
_entity.id
_entity.type
_entity.pdbx_description
1 polymer ?
#
loop_
_entity_poly.entity_id
_entity_poly.type
_entity_poly.pdbx_seq_one_letter_code
_entity_poly.pdbx_strand_id
1 'polypeptide(L)'
;MATTMRWPGFRETAHRIGLHSSLSIPLFAGSGDAVASMNLYSRDRAELVDLAEEVRAAFRASGSAPASTSLCGPATSVADLATGVAEALAVRDQIQQAIGMIVGRERCSTEEAYLALRIRAAEVGLLLPEVATEILRRTR
;
A
#
# COMPACT_ATOMS: atom_id res chain seq x y z
N MET A 1 14.06 -21.57 -11.13
CA MET A 1 13.98 -20.86 -12.43
C MET A 1 12.72 -20.01 -12.42
N ALA A 2 12.84 -18.70 -12.64
CA ALA A 2 11.66 -17.85 -12.79
C ALA A 2 11.07 -18.06 -14.20
N THR A 3 9.83 -18.54 -14.28
CA THR A 3 9.08 -18.65 -15.53
C THR A 3 8.76 -17.23 -16.01
N THR A 4 9.23 -16.87 -17.21
CA THR A 4 8.88 -15.57 -17.79
C THR A 4 7.44 -15.60 -18.27
N MET A 5 6.58 -14.82 -17.63
CA MET A 5 5.21 -14.64 -18.10
C MET A 5 5.24 -13.80 -19.37
N ARG A 6 4.74 -14.36 -20.47
CA ARG A 6 4.61 -13.65 -21.75
C ARG A 6 3.14 -13.36 -22.01
N TRP A 7 2.88 -12.18 -22.57
CA TRP A 7 1.55 -11.75 -23.01
C TRP A 7 1.58 -11.43 -24.51
N PRO A 8 1.64 -12.44 -25.40
CA PRO A 8 1.70 -12.23 -26.83
C PRO A 8 0.47 -11.46 -27.32
N GLY A 9 0.66 -10.41 -28.13
CA GLY A 9 -0.43 -9.63 -28.72
C GLY A 9 -1.13 -8.64 -27.78
N PHE A 10 -0.73 -8.57 -26.49
CA PHE A 10 -1.32 -7.64 -25.53
C PHE A 10 -1.14 -6.20 -25.97
N ARG A 11 0.08 -5.79 -26.32
CA ARG A 11 0.39 -4.42 -26.69
C ARG A 11 -0.38 -3.99 -27.95
N GLU A 12 -0.41 -4.86 -28.95
CA GLU A 12 -1.12 -4.61 -30.21
C GLU A 12 -2.64 -4.48 -29.96
N THR A 13 -3.19 -5.34 -29.11
CA THR A 13 -4.61 -5.29 -28.74
C THR A 13 -4.94 -4.06 -27.91
N ALA A 14 -4.12 -3.75 -26.89
CA ALA A 14 -4.27 -2.58 -26.03
C ALA A 14 -4.25 -1.29 -26.86
N HIS A 15 -3.28 -1.15 -27.77
CA HIS A 15 -3.21 -0.01 -28.68
C HIS A 15 -4.44 0.08 -29.59
N ARG A 16 -4.92 -1.05 -30.14
CA ARG A 16 -6.11 -1.07 -31.02
C ARG A 16 -7.38 -0.64 -30.30
N ILE A 17 -7.51 -0.91 -29.00
CA ILE A 17 -8.65 -0.46 -28.19
C ILE A 17 -8.42 0.93 -27.57
N GLY A 18 -7.35 1.62 -27.96
CA GLY A 18 -7.05 2.99 -27.57
C GLY A 18 -6.32 3.14 -26.24
N LEU A 19 -5.80 2.06 -25.64
CA LEU A 19 -4.95 2.15 -24.45
C LEU A 19 -3.53 2.50 -24.86
N HIS A 20 -3.04 3.64 -24.39
CA HIS A 20 -1.75 4.20 -24.78
C HIS A 20 -0.72 4.23 -23.64
N SER A 21 -1.18 4.02 -22.40
CA SER A 21 -0.37 4.05 -21.20
C SER A 21 -0.87 3.02 -20.18
N SER A 22 0.04 2.49 -19.38
CA SER A 22 -0.28 1.61 -18.25
C SER A 22 0.62 1.91 -17.06
N LEU A 23 0.06 1.91 -15.85
CA LEU A 23 0.78 2.07 -14.59
C LEU A 23 0.45 0.89 -13.67
N SER A 24 1.49 0.21 -13.20
CA SER A 24 1.37 -0.90 -12.25
C SER A 24 1.86 -0.46 -10.88
N ILE A 25 0.98 -0.54 -9.89
CA ILE A 25 1.25 -0.12 -8.51
C ILE A 25 1.24 -1.36 -7.61
N PRO A 26 2.34 -1.71 -6.93
CA PRO A 26 2.35 -2.84 -6.00
C PRO A 26 1.47 -2.54 -4.78
N LEU A 27 0.72 -3.54 -4.34
CA LEU A 27 -0.10 -3.52 -3.15
C LEU A 27 0.52 -4.43 -2.09
N PHE A 28 0.54 -3.96 -0.86
CA PHE A 28 1.19 -4.63 0.26
C PHE A 28 0.18 -5.03 1.32
N ALA A 29 0.39 -6.18 1.93
CA ALA A 29 -0.27 -6.53 3.17
C ALA A 29 0.24 -5.64 4.32
N GLY A 30 -0.52 -5.59 5.42
CA GLY A 30 -0.07 -4.93 6.65
C GLY A 30 1.23 -5.51 7.21
N SER A 31 1.58 -6.76 6.88
CA SER A 31 2.87 -7.40 7.18
C SER A 31 4.05 -6.79 6.45
N GLY A 32 3.82 -6.02 5.37
CA GLY A 32 4.86 -5.43 4.55
C GLY A 32 5.13 -6.17 3.24
N ASP A 33 4.57 -7.38 3.07
CA ASP A 33 4.76 -8.21 1.88
C ASP A 33 3.94 -7.71 0.69
N ALA A 34 4.53 -7.74 -0.51
CA ALA A 34 3.79 -7.47 -1.73
C ALA A 34 2.87 -8.66 -2.05
N VAL A 35 1.56 -8.42 -2.11
CA VAL A 35 0.54 -9.48 -2.28
C VAL A 35 -0.24 -9.36 -3.57
N ALA A 36 -0.27 -8.16 -4.17
CA ALA A 36 -1.00 -7.90 -5.40
C ALA A 36 -0.39 -6.71 -6.15
N SER A 37 -0.90 -6.46 -7.35
CA SER A 37 -0.65 -5.21 -8.07
C SER A 37 -1.97 -4.66 -8.61
N MET A 38 -2.09 -3.34 -8.57
CA MET A 38 -3.16 -2.59 -9.22
C MET A 38 -2.64 -2.07 -10.56
N ASN A 39 -3.30 -2.43 -11.65
CA ASN A 39 -2.94 -1.98 -12.99
C ASN A 39 -3.97 -0.95 -13.46
N LEU A 40 -3.49 0.25 -13.77
CA LEU A 40 -4.25 1.33 -14.35
C LEU A 40 -3.89 1.44 -15.83
N TYR A 41 -4.89 1.69 -16.67
CA TYR A 41 -4.72 1.89 -18.10
C TYR A 41 -5.39 3.20 -18.49
N SER A 42 -4.73 4.02 -19.31
CA SER A 42 -5.32 5.24 -19.83
C SER A 42 -5.20 5.32 -21.35
N ARG A 43 -6.15 6.07 -21.91
CA ARG A 43 -6.14 6.52 -23.30
C ARG A 43 -5.32 7.81 -23.45
N ASP A 44 -5.16 8.57 -22.38
CA ASP A 44 -4.25 9.71 -22.33
C ASP A 44 -2.93 9.29 -21.68
N ARG A 45 -1.83 9.54 -22.38
CA ARG A 45 -0.49 9.26 -21.85
C ARG A 45 -0.10 10.24 -20.74
N ALA A 46 -0.51 11.52 -20.84
CA ALA A 46 -0.08 12.55 -19.91
C ALA A 46 -0.61 12.27 -18.49
N GLU A 47 -1.88 11.91 -18.36
CA GLU A 47 -2.53 11.63 -17.07
C GLU A 47 -1.80 10.56 -16.23
N LEU A 48 -1.34 9.47 -16.87
CA LEU A 48 -0.62 8.42 -16.13
C LEU A 48 0.84 8.77 -15.83
N VAL A 49 1.45 9.71 -16.56
CA VAL A 49 2.81 10.17 -16.25
C VAL A 49 2.80 10.97 -14.95
N ASP A 50 1.88 11.93 -14.83
CA ASP A 50 1.75 12.74 -13.62
C ASP A 50 1.41 11.88 -12.40
N LEU A 51 0.44 10.96 -12.55
CA LEU A 51 0.12 9.98 -11.50
C LEU A 51 1.34 9.13 -11.09
N ALA A 52 2.14 8.70 -12.06
CA ALA A 52 3.32 7.89 -11.78
C ALA A 52 4.37 8.65 -10.99
N GLU A 53 4.52 9.96 -11.22
CA GLU A 53 5.41 10.82 -10.41
C GLU A 53 4.91 10.92 -8.97
N GLU A 54 3.61 11.20 -8.77
CA GLU A 54 3.01 11.34 -7.44
C GLU A 54 3.05 10.03 -6.64
N VAL A 55 2.67 8.91 -7.26
CA VAL A 55 2.78 7.57 -6.66
C VAL A 55 4.23 7.28 -6.26
N ARG A 56 5.20 7.62 -7.11
CA ARG A 56 6.62 7.41 -6.78
C ARG A 56 7.09 8.31 -5.64
N ALA A 57 6.61 9.54 -5.57
CA ALA A 57 6.87 10.42 -4.43
C ALA A 57 6.30 9.82 -3.13
N ALA A 58 5.08 9.28 -3.16
CA ALA A 58 4.47 8.61 -2.02
C ALA A 58 5.29 7.39 -1.55
N PHE A 59 5.77 6.56 -2.48
CA PHE A 59 6.66 5.44 -2.16
C PHE A 59 8.00 5.87 -1.56
N ARG A 60 8.57 7.00 -1.99
CA ARG A 60 9.80 7.54 -1.41
C ARG A 60 9.58 8.13 -0.01
N ALA A 61 8.40 8.69 0.23
CA ALA A 61 8.03 9.25 1.53
C ALA A 61 7.68 8.16 2.56
N SER A 62 7.16 7.02 2.11
CA SER A 62 6.90 5.85 2.95
C SER A 62 8.17 5.44 3.70
N GLY A 63 8.05 5.30 5.02
CA GLY A 63 9.15 5.04 5.95
C GLY A 63 9.74 6.27 6.65
N SER A 64 9.33 7.50 6.30
CA SER A 64 9.95 8.74 6.84
C SER A 64 9.19 9.47 7.95
N ALA A 65 7.88 9.23 8.17
CA ALA A 65 7.12 9.81 9.29
C ALA A 65 5.70 9.20 9.42
N PRO A 66 5.06 9.22 10.61
CA PRO A 66 3.66 8.81 10.75
C PRO A 66 2.72 9.86 10.15
N ALA A 67 2.02 9.50 9.08
CA ALA A 67 0.92 10.31 8.55
C ALA A 67 -0.42 9.90 9.19
N SER A 68 -1.30 10.89 9.40
CA SER A 68 -2.69 10.69 9.82
C SER A 68 -3.45 10.00 8.71
N THR A 69 -4.17 8.92 9.02
CA THR A 69 -4.85 8.08 8.04
C THR A 69 -6.36 8.21 8.18
N SER A 70 -7.02 8.62 7.09
CA SER A 70 -8.44 8.39 6.87
C SER A 70 -8.58 7.34 5.78
N LEU A 71 -9.54 6.42 5.91
CA LEU A 71 -9.87 5.48 4.85
C LEU A 71 -10.60 6.27 3.75
N CYS A 72 -9.95 6.47 2.59
CA CYS A 72 -10.58 7.15 1.47
C CYS A 72 -11.64 6.26 0.78
N GLY A 73 -12.67 6.92 0.26
CA GLY A 73 -13.71 6.31 -0.57
C GLY A 73 -13.21 5.99 -1.99
N PRO A 74 -14.11 5.60 -2.90
CA PRO A 74 -13.74 5.31 -4.29
C PRO A 74 -13.15 6.56 -4.96
N ALA A 75 -11.96 6.40 -5.54
CA ALA A 75 -11.27 7.47 -6.26
C ALA A 75 -12.04 7.85 -7.53
N THR A 76 -12.29 9.14 -7.72
CA THR A 76 -13.00 9.70 -8.89
C THR A 76 -12.09 10.47 -9.83
N SER A 77 -10.86 10.78 -9.40
CA SER A 77 -9.85 11.51 -10.15
C SER A 77 -8.45 10.87 -10.03
N VAL A 78 -7.52 11.33 -10.89
CA VAL A 78 -6.10 10.95 -10.80
C VAL A 78 -5.48 11.41 -9.48
N ALA A 79 -5.82 12.62 -9.01
CA ALA A 79 -5.36 13.13 -7.73
C ALA A 79 -5.88 12.27 -6.56
N ASP A 80 -7.15 11.86 -6.62
CA ASP A 80 -7.75 10.98 -5.60
C ASP A 80 -7.00 9.64 -5.51
N LEU A 81 -6.56 9.10 -6.66
CA LEU A 81 -5.77 7.88 -6.71
C LEU A 81 -4.40 8.05 -6.04
N ALA A 82 -3.70 9.14 -6.33
CA ALA A 82 -2.41 9.43 -5.70
C ALA A 82 -2.55 9.62 -4.19
N THR A 83 -3.56 10.37 -3.74
CA THR A 83 -3.89 10.52 -2.31
C THR A 83 -4.18 9.16 -1.67
N GLY A 84 -5.03 8.33 -2.29
CA GLY A 84 -5.36 7.00 -1.77
C GLY A 84 -4.13 6.09 -1.66
N VAL A 85 -3.20 6.15 -2.61
CA VAL A 85 -1.92 5.41 -2.53
C VAL A 85 -1.06 5.91 -1.37
N ALA A 86 -0.94 7.23 -1.19
CA ALA A 86 -0.17 7.81 -0.10
C ALA A 86 -0.75 7.44 1.27
N GLU A 87 -2.07 7.49 1.43
CA GLU A 87 -2.75 7.08 2.65
C GLU A 87 -2.60 5.58 2.93
N ALA A 88 -2.71 4.72 1.92
CA ALA A 88 -2.50 3.28 2.08
C ALA A 88 -1.07 2.96 2.52
N LEU A 89 -0.07 3.67 2.00
CA LEU A 89 1.32 3.55 2.43
C LEU A 89 1.53 4.05 3.86
N ALA A 90 0.87 5.15 4.24
CA ALA A 90 0.89 5.64 5.63
C ALA A 90 0.30 4.63 6.61
N VAL A 91 -0.84 4.00 6.28
CA VAL A 91 -1.46 2.93 7.07
C VAL A 91 -0.48 1.77 7.24
N ARG A 92 0.17 1.35 6.16
CA ARG A 92 1.17 0.29 6.19
C ARG A 92 2.32 0.65 7.12
N ASP A 93 2.88 1.86 7.01
CA ASP A 93 3.99 2.30 7.84
C ASP A 93 3.63 2.32 9.34
N GLN A 94 2.43 2.76 9.69
CA GLN A 94 1.93 2.72 11.07
C GLN A 94 1.88 1.29 11.62
N ILE A 95 1.36 0.34 10.83
CA ILE A 95 1.30 -1.07 11.20
C ILE A 95 2.71 -1.64 11.35
N GLN A 96 3.62 -1.36 10.42
CA GLN A 96 5.01 -1.82 10.45
C GLN A 96 5.76 -1.30 11.67
N GLN A 97 5.57 -0.03 12.04
CA GLN A 97 6.16 0.54 13.25
C GLN A 97 5.63 -0.14 14.51
N ALA A 98 4.32 -0.39 14.61
CA ALA A 98 3.73 -1.11 15.74
C ALA A 98 4.27 -2.54 15.85
N ILE A 99 4.41 -3.26 14.73
CA ILE A 99 5.04 -4.59 14.68
C ILE A 99 6.48 -4.52 15.22
N GLY A 100 7.29 -3.56 14.74
CA GLY A 100 8.67 -3.38 15.20
C GLY A 100 8.78 -3.10 16.71
N MET A 101 7.81 -2.37 17.27
CA MET A 101 7.76 -2.14 18.72
C MET A 101 7.39 -3.39 19.51
N ILE A 102 6.46 -4.21 19.02
CA ILE A 102 6.11 -5.48 19.64
C ILE A 102 7.34 -6.42 19.62
N VAL A 103 8.00 -6.54 18.47
CA VAL A 103 9.26 -7.31 18.33
C VAL A 103 10.29 -6.87 19.37
N GLY A 104 10.52 -5.56 19.51
CA GLY A 104 11.51 -5.04 20.47
C GLY A 104 11.13 -5.30 21.94
N ARG A 105 9.84 -5.24 22.27
CA ARG A 105 9.33 -5.43 23.65
C ARG A 105 9.26 -6.89 24.05
N GLU A 106 8.72 -7.74 23.18
CA GLU A 106 8.41 -9.14 23.46
C GLU A 106 9.53 -10.08 23.02
N ARG A 107 10.52 -9.58 22.26
CA ARG A 107 11.64 -10.35 21.71
C ARG A 107 11.17 -11.55 20.87
N CYS A 108 10.11 -11.34 20.09
CA CYS A 108 9.51 -12.32 19.20
C CYS A 108 9.87 -12.04 17.74
N SER A 109 9.52 -12.97 16.85
CA SER A 109 9.65 -12.77 15.40
C SER A 109 8.65 -11.73 14.86
N THR A 110 8.89 -11.25 13.64
CA THR A 110 8.00 -10.27 12.98
C THR A 110 6.62 -10.90 12.72
N GLU A 111 6.60 -12.17 12.36
CA GLU A 111 5.40 -12.97 12.10
C GLU A 111 4.56 -13.14 13.38
N GLU A 112 5.20 -13.45 14.51
CA GLU A 112 4.55 -13.56 15.81
C GLU A 112 3.99 -12.21 16.27
N ALA A 113 4.77 -11.13 16.13
CA ALA A 113 4.32 -9.78 16.45
C ALA A 113 3.12 -9.34 15.60
N TYR A 114 3.13 -9.64 14.29
CA TYR A 114 2.01 -9.34 13.40
C TYR A 114 0.75 -10.15 13.77
N LEU A 115 0.92 -11.43 14.10
CA LEU A 115 -0.18 -12.27 14.58
C LEU A 115 -0.76 -11.73 15.89
N ALA A 116 0.08 -11.35 16.85
CA ALA A 116 -0.34 -10.75 18.12
C ALA A 116 -1.14 -9.46 17.91
N LEU A 117 -0.67 -8.59 17.00
CA LEU A 117 -1.38 -7.36 16.63
C LEU A 117 -2.77 -7.66 16.03
N ARG A 118 -2.88 -8.67 15.15
CA ARG A 118 -4.15 -9.09 14.55
C ARG A 118 -5.11 -9.70 15.56
N ILE A 119 -4.61 -10.55 16.45
CA ILE A 119 -5.41 -11.13 17.55
C ILE A 119 -5.95 -9.99 18.41
N ARG A 120 -5.09 -9.04 18.78
CA ARG A 120 -5.50 -7.91 19.60
C ARG A 120 -6.59 -7.07 18.93
N ALA A 121 -6.45 -6.77 17.64
CA ALA A 121 -7.47 -6.07 16.86
C ALA A 121 -8.81 -6.80 16.87
N ALA A 122 -8.80 -8.13 16.70
CA ALA A 122 -10.00 -8.94 16.78
C ALA A 122 -10.64 -8.93 18.18
N GLU A 123 -9.85 -9.03 19.25
CA GLU A 123 -10.34 -9.02 20.64
C GLU A 123 -11.07 -7.71 21.00
N VAL A 124 -10.55 -6.58 20.53
CA VAL A 124 -11.12 -5.25 20.83
C VAL A 124 -12.15 -4.79 19.81
N GLY A 125 -12.36 -5.56 18.73
CA GLY A 125 -13.30 -5.22 17.65
C GLY A 125 -12.91 -3.98 16.84
N LEU A 126 -11.61 -3.66 16.75
CA LEU A 126 -11.09 -2.50 16.01
C LEU A 126 -10.36 -2.94 14.75
N LEU A 127 -10.21 -2.01 13.81
CA LEU A 127 -9.37 -2.19 12.64
C LEU A 127 -7.90 -2.26 13.05
N LEU A 128 -7.13 -3.01 12.27
CA LEU A 128 -5.69 -3.18 12.50
C LEU A 128 -4.88 -1.85 12.63
N PRO A 129 -5.08 -0.82 11.77
CA PRO A 129 -4.40 0.46 11.94
C PRO A 129 -4.79 1.22 13.22
N GLU A 130 -6.01 1.05 13.72
CA GLU A 130 -6.47 1.70 14.95
C GLU A 130 -5.73 1.12 16.15
N VAL A 131 -5.60 -0.20 16.21
CA VAL A 131 -4.82 -0.87 17.26
C VAL A 131 -3.33 -0.53 17.15
N ALA A 132 -2.78 -0.48 15.93
CA ALA A 132 -1.40 -0.04 15.72
C ALA A 132 -1.17 1.39 16.28
N THR A 133 -2.10 2.31 15.99
CA THR A 133 -2.04 3.69 16.50
C THR A 133 -2.06 3.74 18.03
N GLU A 134 -2.91 2.94 18.68
CA GLU A 134 -2.95 2.88 20.14
C GLU A 134 -1.65 2.35 20.75
N ILE A 135 -0.98 1.37 20.11
CA ILE A 135 0.34 0.88 20.54
C ILE A 135 1.41 1.96 20.41
N LEU A 136 1.40 2.70 19.30
CA LEU A 136 2.33 3.80 19.06
C LEU A 136 2.15 4.93 20.10
N ARG A 137 0.90 5.23 20.48
CA ARG A 137 0.57 6.29 21.45
C ARG A 137 0.96 5.94 22.89
N ARG A 138 0.87 4.67 23.29
CA ARG A 138 1.20 4.21 24.66
C ARG A 138 2.68 4.25 25.03
N THR A 139 3.55 4.60 24.08
CA THR A 139 5.00 4.55 24.27
C THR A 139 5.65 5.92 24.11
N ARG A 140 4.84 7.00 24.16
CA ARG A 140 5.30 8.38 24.41
C ARG A 140 5.07 8.77 25.87
#